data_AF-A0A5B7C494-F1
#
_entry.id   AF-A0A5B7C494-F1
#
_cell.length_a   1.000
_cell.length_b   1.000
_cell.length_c   1.000
_cell.angle_alpha   90.00
_cell.angle_beta   90.00
_cell.angle_gamma   90.00
#
_symmetry.space_group_name_H-M   'P 1'
#
loop_
_entity.id
_entity.type
_entity.pdbx_description
1 polymer ?
#
loop_
_entity_poly.entity_id
_entity_poly.type
_entity_poly.pdbx_seq_one_letter_code
_entity_poly.pdbx_strand_id
1 'polypeptide(L)'
;PDLSIWSALMRACSTHHNIELAEHAFKNLTEKDPLNDAAYVLLSNIYAKAGRWDDVSWVRRKMKELGVQKQLGCSLIEQNGVVHEFVSGDFSNPQSVEI
;
A
#
# COMPACT_ATOMS: atom_id res chain seq x y z
N PRO A 1 -10.64 14.35 -11.11
CA PRO A 1 -10.27 12.92 -11.27
C PRO A 1 -10.75 12.10 -10.08
N ASP A 2 -11.22 10.89 -10.36
CA ASP A 2 -11.70 9.95 -9.36
C ASP A 2 -10.53 9.24 -8.64
N LEU A 3 -10.75 8.73 -7.43
CA LEU A 3 -9.72 8.04 -6.63
C LEU A 3 -9.12 6.83 -7.38
N SER A 4 -9.93 6.19 -8.23
CA SER A 4 -9.54 5.09 -9.11
C SER A 4 -8.43 5.46 -10.09
N ILE A 5 -8.48 6.65 -10.69
CA ILE A 5 -7.50 7.13 -11.68
C ILE A 5 -6.14 7.34 -11.02
N TRP A 6 -6.12 7.99 -9.85
CA TRP A 6 -4.88 8.24 -9.13
C TRP A 6 -4.25 6.95 -8.59
N SER A 7 -5.08 6.02 -8.13
CA SER A 7 -4.61 4.69 -7.69
C SER A 7 -3.98 3.89 -8.83
N ALA A 8 -4.61 3.91 -10.02
CA ALA A 8 -4.06 3.30 -11.23
C ALA A 8 -2.74 3.96 -11.65
N LEU A 9 -2.66 5.29 -11.56
CA LEU A 9 -1.43 6.04 -11.86
C LEU A 9 -0.29 5.69 -10.90
N MET A 10 -0.55 5.63 -9.59
CA MET A 10 0.46 5.21 -8.59
C MET A 10 0.99 3.81 -8.87
N ARG A 11 0.11 2.87 -9.24
CA ARG A 11 0.51 1.51 -9.63
C ARG A 11 1.43 1.53 -10.85
N ALA A 12 1.08 2.29 -11.89
CA ALA A 12 1.95 2.45 -13.06
C ALA A 12 3.31 3.07 -12.70
N CYS A 13 3.32 4.09 -11.84
CA CYS A 13 4.56 4.72 -11.37
C CYS A 13 5.44 3.74 -10.59
N SER A 14 4.84 2.80 -9.84
CA SER A 14 5.58 1.74 -9.14
C SER A 14 6.26 0.74 -10.09
N THR A 15 5.70 0.53 -11.28
CA THR A 15 6.29 -0.33 -12.32
C THR A 15 7.38 0.41 -13.08
N HIS A 16 7.17 1.68 -13.41
CA HIS A 16 8.07 2.49 -14.24
C HIS A 16 9.08 3.34 -13.44
N HIS A 17 9.08 3.23 -12.11
CA HIS A 17 9.99 3.96 -11.21
C HIS A 17 9.93 5.49 -11.34
N ASN A 18 8.77 6.04 -11.72
CA ASN A 18 8.56 7.48 -11.78
C ASN A 18 8.11 8.00 -10.40
N ILE A 19 9.08 8.42 -9.58
CA ILE A 19 8.84 8.80 -8.19
C ILE A 19 8.08 10.13 -8.09
N GLU A 20 8.43 11.13 -8.89
CA GLU A 20 7.81 12.45 -8.85
C GLU A 20 6.30 12.37 -9.16
N LEU A 21 5.94 11.58 -10.18
CA LEU A 21 4.54 11.39 -10.54
C LEU A 21 3.79 10.57 -9.48
N ALA A 22 4.46 9.63 -8.81
CA ALA A 22 3.89 8.89 -7.69
C ALA A 22 3.61 9.79 -6.48
N GLU A 23 4.53 10.69 -6.14
CA GLU A 23 4.37 11.67 -5.07
C GLU A 23 3.20 12.62 -5.37
N HIS A 24 3.08 13.08 -6.63
CA HIS A 24 1.96 13.89 -7.07
C HIS A 24 0.61 13.16 -6.95
N ALA A 25 0.55 11.92 -7.41
CA ALA A 25 -0.66 11.09 -7.31
C ALA A 25 -1.03 10.80 -5.84
N PHE A 26 -0.04 10.50 -5.00
CA PHE A 26 -0.21 10.28 -3.57
C PHE A 26 -0.79 11.51 -2.86
N LYS A 27 -0.28 12.70 -3.17
CA LYS A 27 -0.81 13.95 -2.61
C LYS A 27 -2.27 14.14 -2.97
N ASN A 28 -2.63 13.94 -4.25
CA ASN A 28 -4.03 14.05 -4.68
C ASN A 28 -4.95 13.02 -4.02
N LEU A 29 -4.47 11.80 -3.76
CA LEU A 29 -5.22 10.76 -3.06
C LEU A 29 -5.42 11.12 -1.58
N THR A 30 -4.35 11.47 -0.89
CA THR A 30 -4.39 11.74 0.56
C THR A 30 -5.05 13.07 0.92
N GLU A 31 -5.11 14.03 -0.01
CA GLU A 31 -5.95 15.23 0.14
C GLU A 31 -7.45 14.90 0.13
N LYS A 32 -7.86 13.82 -0.55
CA LYS A 32 -9.27 13.39 -0.67
C LYS A 32 -9.64 12.33 0.35
N ASP A 33 -8.73 11.40 0.59
CA ASP A 33 -8.86 10.28 1.52
C ASP A 33 -7.54 10.14 2.31
N PRO A 34 -7.39 10.90 3.41
CA PRO A 34 -6.17 10.91 4.22
C PRO A 34 -5.84 9.57 4.87
N LEU A 35 -6.83 8.68 4.96
CA LEU A 35 -6.73 7.38 5.63
C LEU A 35 -6.54 6.22 4.64
N ASN A 36 -6.32 6.51 3.36
CA ASN A 36 -6.12 5.51 2.31
C ASN A 36 -4.82 4.72 2.50
N ASP A 37 -4.90 3.60 3.19
CA ASP A 37 -3.76 2.73 3.51
C ASP A 37 -3.01 2.24 2.27
N ALA A 38 -3.73 1.89 1.20
CA ALA A 38 -3.18 1.43 -0.06
C ALA A 38 -2.25 2.48 -0.70
N ALA A 39 -2.61 3.77 -0.64
CA ALA A 39 -1.78 4.86 -1.14
C ALA A 39 -0.45 4.97 -0.38
N TYR A 40 -0.47 4.87 0.95
CA TYR A 40 0.77 4.88 1.75
C TYR A 40 1.64 3.65 1.47
N VAL A 41 1.04 2.46 1.38
CA VAL A 41 1.78 1.22 1.09
C VAL A 41 2.44 1.30 -0.29
N LEU A 42 1.71 1.77 -1.31
CA LEU A 42 2.26 1.94 -2.65
C LEU A 42 3.42 2.94 -2.66
N LEU A 43 3.28 4.09 -2.01
CA LEU A 43 4.36 5.09 -1.93
C LEU A 43 5.59 4.53 -1.20
N SER A 44 5.40 3.84 -0.07
CA SER A 44 6.48 3.17 0.65
C SER A 44 7.22 2.17 -0.23
N ASN A 45 6.50 1.38 -1.03
CA ASN A 45 7.13 0.40 -1.93
C ASN A 45 7.92 1.07 -3.05
N ILE A 46 7.43 2.20 -3.57
CA ILE A 46 8.14 2.99 -4.59
C ILE A 46 9.46 3.53 -4.02
N TYR A 47 9.44 4.10 -2.82
CA TYR A 47 10.67 4.55 -2.15
C TYR A 47 11.63 3.40 -1.85
N ALA A 48 11.13 2.25 -1.40
CA ALA A 48 11.96 1.07 -1.14
C ALA A 48 12.68 0.57 -2.41
N LYS A 49 11.97 0.49 -3.54
CA LYS A 49 12.57 0.14 -4.85
C LYS A 49 13.65 1.14 -5.29
N ALA A 50 13.50 2.40 -4.92
CA ALA A 50 14.47 3.46 -5.21
C ALA A 50 15.62 3.56 -4.18
N GLY A 51 15.65 2.71 -3.14
CA GLY A 51 16.64 2.77 -2.07
C GLY A 51 16.49 3.96 -1.12
N ARG A 52 15.35 4.68 -1.18
CA ARG A 52 15.03 5.86 -0.37
C ARG A 52 14.49 5.45 1.01
N TRP A 53 15.33 4.84 1.84
CA TRP A 53 14.93 4.26 3.15
C TRP A 53 14.46 5.28 4.19
N ASP A 54 14.96 6.51 4.14
CA ASP A 54 14.49 7.60 5.00
C ASP A 54 13.04 7.96 4.67
N ASP A 55 12.69 7.97 3.39
CA ASP A 55 11.32 8.23 2.95
C ASP A 55 10.37 7.07 3.27
N VAL A 56 10.83 5.82 3.16
CA VAL A 56 10.10 4.64 3.67
C VAL A 56 9.78 4.82 5.16
N SER A 57 10.76 5.27 5.95
CA SER A 57 10.61 5.50 7.38
C SER A 57 9.66 6.66 7.67
N TRP A 58 9.69 7.71 6.86
CA TRP A 58 8.72 8.81 6.92
C TRP A 58 7.29 8.32 6.66
N VAL A 59 7.07 7.51 5.62
CA VAL A 59 5.74 6.96 5.31
C VAL A 59 5.19 6.13 6.47
N ARG A 60 6.00 5.22 7.02
CA ARG A 60 5.59 4.37 8.16
C ARG A 60 5.22 5.17 9.41
N ARG A 61 6.02 6.19 9.72
CA ARG A 61 5.73 7.11 10.83
C ARG A 61 4.43 7.87 10.56
N LYS A 62 4.21 8.34 9.34
CA LYS A 62 3.00 9.07 8.97
C LYS A 62 1.74 8.21 9.11
N MET A 63 1.81 6.95 8.66
CA MET A 63 0.73 5.99 8.86
C MET A 63 0.41 5.80 10.35
N LYS A 64 1.44 5.63 11.20
CA LYS A 64 1.27 5.51 12.65
C LYS A 64 0.65 6.74 13.30
N GLU A 65 1.10 7.94 12.92
CA GLU A 65 0.56 9.22 13.43
C GLU A 65 -0.92 9.39 13.07
N LEU A 66 -1.32 8.96 11.88
CA LEU A 66 -2.70 9.07 11.39
C LEU A 66 -3.58 7.88 11.79
N GLY A 67 -3.03 6.87 12.48
CA GLY A 67 -3.75 5.63 12.79
C GLY A 67 -4.09 4.78 11.58
N VAL A 68 -3.44 5.03 10.44
CA VAL A 68 -3.63 4.25 9.21
C VAL A 68 -2.95 2.90 9.39
N GLN A 69 -3.76 1.85 9.41
CA GLN A 69 -3.30 0.48 9.44
C GLN A 69 -3.40 -0.10 8.04
N LYS A 70 -2.38 -0.87 7.62
CA LYS A 70 -2.48 -1.66 6.38
C LYS A 70 -3.70 -2.57 6.53
N GLN A 71 -4.74 -2.37 5.73
CA GLN A 71 -5.79 -3.35 5.58
C GLN A 71 -5.15 -4.60 5.01
N LEU A 72 -5.28 -5.69 5.74
CA LEU A 72 -4.89 -6.98 5.22
C LEU A 72 -5.74 -7.24 3.98
N GLY A 73 -5.09 -7.48 2.84
CA GLY A 73 -5.81 -7.85 1.63
C GLY A 73 -6.39 -9.24 1.82
N CYS A 74 -7.72 -9.33 1.93
CA CYS A 74 -8.42 -10.59 1.86
C CYS A 74 -8.68 -10.90 0.39
N SER A 75 -8.06 -11.97 -0.12
CA SER A 75 -8.46 -12.53 -1.41
C SER A 75 -9.57 -13.53 -1.16
N LEU A 76 -10.76 -13.25 -1.67
CA LEU A 76 -11.91 -14.16 -1.65
C LEU A 76 -11.86 -14.98 -2.95
N ILE A 77 -11.60 -16.28 -2.83
CA ILE A 77 -11.73 -17.21 -3.96
C ILE A 77 -12.98 -18.03 -3.71
N GLU A 78 -13.98 -17.91 -4.59
CA GLU A 78 -15.13 -18.83 -4.63
C GLU A 78 -14.77 -20.04 -5.49
N GLN A 79 -14.74 -21.22 -4.87
CA GLN A 79 -14.69 -22.49 -5.59
C GLN A 79 -15.79 -23.40 -5.02
N ASN A 80 -16.71 -23.83 -5.89
CA ASN A 80 -17.83 -24.73 -5.53
C ASN A 80 -18.73 -24.23 -4.37
N GLY A 81 -18.96 -22.92 -4.27
CA GLY A 81 -19.83 -22.33 -3.24
C GLY A 81 -19.23 -22.24 -1.83
N VAL A 82 -17.94 -22.55 -1.68
CA VAL A 82 -17.19 -22.35 -0.43
C VAL A 82 -16.28 -21.14 -0.62
N VAL A 83 -16.43 -20.16 0.28
CA VAL A 83 -15.60 -18.97 0.33
C VAL A 83 -14.36 -19.30 1.15
N HIS A 84 -13.18 -19.27 0.52
CA HIS A 84 -11.90 -19.35 1.21
C HIS A 84 -11.30 -17.97 1.34
N GLU A 85 -11.15 -17.49 2.58
CA GLU A 85 -10.47 -16.23 2.89
C GLU A 85 -8.97 -16.49 3.04
N PHE A 86 -8.17 -15.86 2.17
CA PHE A 86 -6.72 -15.87 2.28
C PHE A 86 -6.22 -14.48 2.67
N VAL A 87 -5.55 -14.42 3.82
CA VAL A 87 -4.96 -13.21 4.39
C VAL A 87 -3.48 -13.17 4.02
N SER A 88 -3.07 -12.17 3.23
CA SER A 88 -1.65 -12.04 2.82
C SER A 88 -0.91 -10.98 3.65
N GLY A 89 0.11 -11.43 4.40
CA GLY A 89 1.16 -10.58 4.96
C GLY A 89 0.91 -10.04 6.38
N ASP A 90 0.86 -10.96 7.35
CA ASP A 90 1.08 -10.67 8.77
C ASP A 90 2.59 -10.66 9.05
N PHE A 91 3.15 -9.50 9.41
CA PHE A 91 4.53 -9.37 9.92
C PHE A 91 4.54 -8.95 11.40
N SER A 92 3.41 -9.08 12.10
CA SER A 92 3.32 -8.87 13.55
C SER A 92 3.57 -10.14 14.36
N ASN A 93 3.74 -11.30 13.71
CA ASN A 93 3.92 -12.58 14.38
C ASN A 93 5.41 -13.02 14.40
N PRO A 94 6.01 -13.30 15.58
CA PRO A 94 7.34 -13.90 15.71
C PRO A 94 7.44 -15.36 15.23
N GLN A 95 6.39 -15.92 14.61
CA GLN A 95 6.34 -17.32 14.18
C GLN A 95 6.20 -17.46 12.67
N SER A 96 7.10 -16.84 11.90
CA SER A 96 7.24 -17.13 10.47
C SER A 96 8.26 -18.26 10.23
N VAL A 97 8.10 -19.39 10.93
CA VAL A 97 8.82 -20.65 10.63
C VAL A 97 7.77 -21.76 10.47
N GLU A 98 7.98 -22.56 9.43
CA GLU A 98 7.08 -23.51 8.75
C GLU A 98 6.15 -22.79 7.76
N ILE A 99 6.33 -22.97 6.46
CA ILE A 99 6.45 -24.24 5.72
C ILE A 99 7.56 -24.20 4.67
#